data_AF-A0A142G228-F1
#
_entry.id   AF-A0A142G228-F1
#
_cell.length_a   1.000
_cell.length_b   1.000
_cell.length_c   1.000
_cell.angle_alpha   90.00
_cell.angle_beta   90.00
_cell.angle_gamma   90.00
#
_symmetry.space_group_name_H-M   'P 1'
#
loop_
_entity.id
_entity.type
_entity.pdbx_description
1 polymer ?
#
loop_
_entity_poly.entity_id
_entity_poly.type
_entity_poly.pdbx_seq_one_letter_code
_entity_poly.pdbx_strand_id
1 'polypeptide(L)'
;MNSISTQRLKQSLQHFFARYDAQKEETVYAKFSANLFAENRQKVAFYFQQIEQTFARLEQADPSNLEALQFYTQKLSAQCTALSDALTRQQQNDQPFPRKTKEEPKPAGKRRHPVHSLPPRERLAKYYDYLASFNEKIQVEQDALEKAQREGRLVNKQMLEQLEQRRARCLEAIDVLEEYLVFVEKQK
;
A
#
# COMPACT_ATOMS: atom_id res chain seq x y z
N MET A 1 17.75 6.90 -38.19
CA MET A 1 17.81 5.51 -37.70
C MET A 1 16.76 5.31 -36.60
N ASN A 2 15.46 5.18 -36.89
CA ASN A 2 14.43 5.10 -35.81
C ASN A 2 13.25 4.15 -36.07
N SER A 3 13.09 3.61 -37.29
CA SER A 3 11.97 2.73 -37.63
C SER A 3 12.14 1.29 -37.13
N ILE A 4 13.37 0.76 -37.16
CA ILE A 4 13.65 -0.63 -36.74
C ILE A 4 13.49 -0.78 -35.22
N SER A 5 13.90 0.23 -34.44
CA SER A 5 13.80 0.22 -32.98
C SER A 5 12.37 0.33 -32.48
N THR A 6 11.55 1.19 -33.12
CA THR A 6 10.12 1.35 -32.80
C THR A 6 9.31 0.12 -33.23
N GLN A 7 9.61 -0.49 -34.36
CA GLN A 7 8.98 -1.75 -34.80
C GLN A 7 9.29 -2.91 -33.85
N ARG A 8 10.53 -3.06 -33.39
CA ARG A 8 10.90 -4.08 -32.39
C ARG A 8 10.18 -3.85 -31.07
N LEU A 9 10.05 -2.60 -30.64
CA LEU A 9 9.33 -2.23 -29.42
C LEU A 9 7.83 -2.55 -29.55
N LYS A 10 7.23 -2.24 -30.69
CA LYS A 10 5.84 -2.60 -31.00
C LYS A 10 5.62 -4.11 -30.95
N GLN A 11 6.51 -4.92 -31.55
CA GLN A 11 6.43 -6.37 -31.46
C GLN A 11 6.55 -6.85 -30.01
N SER A 12 7.46 -6.29 -29.24
CA SER A 12 7.63 -6.62 -27.82
C SER A 12 6.38 -6.31 -27.00
N LEU A 13 5.72 -5.18 -27.27
CA LEU A 13 4.45 -4.81 -26.66
C LEU A 13 3.32 -5.77 -27.07
N GLN A 14 3.25 -6.16 -28.34
CA GLN A 14 2.26 -7.15 -28.80
C GLN A 14 2.44 -8.50 -28.11
N HIS A 15 3.68 -8.98 -27.96
CA HIS A 15 3.97 -10.20 -27.20
C HIS A 15 3.59 -10.05 -25.72
N PHE A 16 3.84 -8.87 -25.14
CA PHE A 16 3.44 -8.56 -23.77
C PHE A 16 1.91 -8.60 -23.60
N PHE A 17 1.14 -7.96 -24.49
CA PHE A 17 -0.32 -8.01 -24.43
C PHE A 17 -0.87 -9.41 -24.66
N ALA A 18 -0.29 -10.18 -25.59
CA ALA A 18 -0.70 -11.55 -25.86
C ALA A 18 -0.48 -12.47 -24.64
N ARG A 19 0.62 -12.28 -23.89
CA ARG A 19 0.92 -13.04 -22.68
C ARG A 19 -0.16 -12.91 -21.61
N TYR A 20 -0.79 -11.75 -21.52
CA TYR A 20 -1.78 -11.40 -20.49
C TYR A 20 -3.19 -11.26 -21.07
N ASP A 21 -3.42 -11.75 -22.29
CA ASP A 21 -4.69 -11.61 -23.02
C ASP A 21 -5.86 -12.24 -22.25
N ALA A 22 -5.64 -13.43 -21.68
CA ALA A 22 -6.62 -14.13 -20.86
C ALA A 22 -7.05 -13.34 -19.61
N GLN A 23 -6.24 -12.39 -19.17
CA GLN A 23 -6.47 -11.59 -17.95
C GLN A 23 -7.01 -10.19 -18.24
N LYS A 24 -7.31 -9.86 -19.51
CA LYS A 24 -7.73 -8.51 -19.93
C LYS A 24 -8.90 -7.95 -19.13
N GLU A 25 -9.85 -8.81 -18.75
CA GLU A 25 -11.04 -8.45 -17.98
C GLU A 25 -10.83 -8.47 -16.46
N GLU A 26 -9.69 -8.98 -15.99
CA GLU A 26 -9.37 -8.99 -14.57
C GLU A 26 -9.09 -7.57 -14.07
N THR A 27 -9.51 -7.30 -12.84
CA THR A 27 -9.19 -6.04 -12.16
C THR A 27 -7.81 -6.15 -11.52
N VAL A 28 -6.95 -5.15 -11.74
CA VAL A 28 -5.63 -5.07 -11.11
C VAL A 28 -5.74 -4.32 -9.81
N TYR A 29 -5.59 -5.00 -8.68
CA TYR A 29 -5.75 -4.37 -7.35
C TYR A 29 -4.51 -3.59 -6.87
N ALA A 30 -3.40 -3.65 -7.61
CA ALA A 30 -2.20 -2.92 -7.30
C ALA A 30 -2.41 -1.40 -7.36
N LYS A 31 -1.70 -0.67 -6.49
CA LYS A 31 -1.65 0.80 -6.52
C LYS A 31 -0.42 1.22 -7.30
N PHE A 32 -0.63 1.85 -8.44
CA PHE A 32 0.41 2.45 -9.24
C PHE A 32 0.59 3.94 -8.89
N SER A 33 1.77 4.48 -9.20
CA SER A 33 2.01 5.91 -9.08
C SER A 33 1.25 6.67 -10.17
N ALA A 34 0.78 7.88 -9.84
CA ALA A 34 0.03 8.73 -10.76
C ALA A 34 0.83 9.13 -12.02
N ASN A 35 2.17 9.05 -11.95
CA ASN A 35 3.06 9.30 -13.09
C ASN A 35 3.04 8.15 -14.12
N LEU A 36 2.69 6.94 -13.68
CA LEU A 36 2.67 5.73 -14.52
C LEU A 36 1.29 5.48 -15.11
N PHE A 37 0.23 5.52 -14.31
CA PHE A 37 -1.14 5.31 -14.79
C PHE A 37 -2.08 6.35 -14.19
N ALA A 38 -3.07 6.76 -14.99
CA ALA A 38 -4.06 7.76 -14.58
C ALA A 38 -4.95 7.27 -13.44
N GLU A 39 -5.30 5.98 -13.45
CA GLU A 39 -6.23 5.39 -12.50
C GLU A 39 -5.74 4.05 -11.95
N ASN A 40 -6.12 3.79 -10.70
CA ASN A 40 -5.82 2.54 -9.99
C ASN A 40 -7.08 1.68 -9.90
N ARG A 41 -6.91 0.35 -9.75
CA ARG A 41 -8.02 -0.62 -9.64
C ARG A 41 -8.91 -0.68 -10.87
N GLN A 42 -8.30 -0.54 -12.04
CA GLN A 42 -8.97 -0.73 -13.31
C GLN A 42 -8.73 -2.13 -13.86
N LYS A 43 -9.41 -2.46 -14.96
CA LYS A 43 -9.18 -3.72 -15.70
C LYS A 43 -7.80 -3.72 -16.36
N VAL A 44 -7.21 -4.89 -16.58
CA VAL A 44 -5.95 -5.04 -17.32
C VAL A 44 -6.02 -4.36 -18.69
N ALA A 45 -7.15 -4.46 -19.39
CA ALA A 45 -7.38 -3.80 -20.68
C ALA A 45 -7.20 -2.28 -20.62
N PHE A 46 -7.60 -1.62 -19.52
CA PHE A 46 -7.39 -0.17 -19.33
C PHE A 46 -5.90 0.17 -19.29
N TYR A 47 -5.10 -0.65 -18.59
CA TYR A 47 -3.67 -0.44 -18.50
C TYR A 47 -2.96 -0.70 -19.84
N PHE A 48 -3.45 -1.64 -20.65
CA PHE A 48 -2.95 -1.84 -22.02
C PHE A 48 -3.20 -0.62 -22.89
N GLN A 49 -4.40 -0.05 -22.84
CA GLN A 49 -4.72 1.19 -23.57
C GLN A 49 -3.80 2.34 -23.16
N GLN A 50 -3.48 2.47 -21.87
CA GLN A 50 -2.54 3.49 -21.38
C GLN A 50 -1.11 3.26 -21.90
N ILE A 51 -0.66 2.00 -21.98
CA ILE A 51 0.65 1.63 -22.54
C ILE A 51 0.69 1.93 -24.04
N GLU A 52 -0.36 1.58 -24.79
CA GLU A 52 -0.49 1.90 -26.21
C GLU A 52 -0.51 3.40 -26.46
N GLN A 53 -1.19 4.18 -25.63
CA GLN A 53 -1.18 5.64 -25.70
C GLN A 53 0.22 6.23 -25.45
N THR A 54 0.96 5.71 -24.46
CA THR A 54 2.35 6.13 -24.22
C THR A 54 3.23 5.79 -25.44
N PHE A 55 3.06 4.62 -26.02
CA PHE A 55 3.80 4.20 -27.21
C PHE A 55 3.46 5.06 -28.43
N ALA A 56 2.18 5.37 -28.67
CA ALA A 56 1.77 6.26 -29.76
C ALA A 56 2.37 7.67 -29.61
N ARG A 57 2.45 8.20 -28.37
CA ARG A 57 3.13 9.48 -28.09
C ARG A 57 4.64 9.40 -28.35
N LEU A 58 5.26 8.26 -28.07
CA LEU A 58 6.67 8.02 -28.40
C LEU A 58 6.88 7.99 -29.93
N GLU A 59 5.99 7.35 -30.69
CA GLU A 59 6.05 7.31 -32.16
C GLU A 59 5.87 8.70 -32.80
N GLN A 60 5.02 9.55 -32.21
CA GLN A 60 4.73 10.90 -32.67
C GLN A 60 5.71 11.96 -32.15
N ALA A 61 6.59 11.60 -31.21
CA ALA A 61 7.53 12.53 -30.61
C ALA A 61 8.55 13.03 -31.66
N ASP A 62 8.90 14.30 -31.58
CA ASP A 62 9.94 14.88 -32.43
C ASP A 62 11.27 14.15 -32.19
N PRO A 63 11.91 13.57 -33.24
CA PRO A 63 13.19 12.89 -33.10
C PRO A 63 14.31 13.79 -32.57
N SER A 64 14.14 15.11 -32.65
CA SER A 64 15.07 16.14 -32.16
C SER A 64 14.88 16.43 -30.67
N ASN A 65 13.72 16.06 -30.10
CA ASN A 65 13.41 16.26 -28.69
C ASN A 65 13.81 15.03 -27.86
N LEU A 66 15.10 14.94 -27.53
CA LEU A 66 15.68 13.83 -26.78
C LEU A 66 15.06 13.66 -25.39
N GLU A 67 14.67 14.75 -24.72
CA GLU A 67 14.04 14.69 -23.40
C GLU A 67 12.67 14.01 -23.46
N ALA A 68 11.83 14.37 -24.44
CA ALA A 68 10.53 13.74 -24.63
C ALA A 68 10.67 12.25 -24.97
N LEU A 69 11.61 11.89 -25.86
CA LEU A 69 11.89 10.50 -26.21
C LEU A 69 12.35 9.70 -25.00
N GLN A 70 13.27 10.24 -24.20
CA GLN A 70 13.76 9.60 -22.99
C GLN A 70 12.63 9.43 -21.97
N PHE A 71 11.83 10.46 -21.75
CA PHE A 71 10.69 10.43 -20.83
C PHE A 71 9.69 9.35 -21.22
N TYR A 72 9.24 9.31 -22.48
CA TYR A 72 8.26 8.32 -22.93
C TYR A 72 8.83 6.90 -22.94
N THR A 73 10.11 6.73 -23.26
CA THR A 73 10.77 5.41 -23.21
C THR A 73 10.87 4.90 -21.77
N GLN A 74 11.27 5.75 -20.83
CA GLN A 74 11.33 5.40 -19.40
C GLN A 74 9.93 5.10 -18.84
N LYS A 75 8.95 5.94 -19.18
CA LYS A 75 7.56 5.75 -18.76
C LYS A 75 7.00 4.43 -19.27
N LEU A 76 7.20 4.12 -20.55
CA LEU A 76 6.71 2.88 -21.15
C LEU A 76 7.33 1.64 -20.49
N SER A 77 8.65 1.64 -20.27
CA SER A 77 9.35 0.57 -19.57
C SER A 77 8.83 0.36 -18.14
N ALA A 78 8.62 1.46 -17.41
CA ALA A 78 8.10 1.42 -16.05
C ALA A 78 6.63 0.95 -16.01
N GLN A 79 5.79 1.34 -16.98
CA GLN A 79 4.41 0.87 -17.10
C GLN A 79 4.35 -0.65 -17.33
N CYS A 80 5.16 -1.18 -18.26
CA CYS A 80 5.22 -2.62 -18.54
C CYS A 80 5.73 -3.42 -17.34
N THR A 81 6.78 -2.94 -16.68
CA THR A 81 7.37 -3.60 -15.49
C THR A 81 6.37 -3.61 -14.33
N ALA A 82 5.77 -2.46 -14.02
CA ALA A 82 4.82 -2.35 -12.92
C ALA A 82 3.58 -3.24 -13.15
N LEU A 83 3.06 -3.28 -14.38
CA LEU A 83 1.90 -4.10 -14.72
C LEU A 83 2.25 -5.60 -14.69
N SER A 84 3.40 -5.99 -15.24
CA SER A 84 3.90 -7.37 -15.18
C SER A 84 4.04 -7.87 -13.74
N ASP A 85 4.65 -7.06 -12.88
CA ASP A 85 4.84 -7.39 -11.47
C ASP A 85 3.50 -7.50 -10.74
N ALA A 86 2.57 -6.59 -11.01
CA ALA A 86 1.24 -6.62 -10.43
C ALA A 86 0.49 -7.90 -10.81
N LEU A 87 0.51 -8.28 -12.09
CA LEU A 87 -0.16 -9.47 -12.60
C LEU A 87 0.50 -10.76 -12.11
N THR A 88 1.82 -10.80 -12.06
CA THR A 88 2.56 -11.96 -11.54
C THR A 88 2.28 -12.19 -10.05
N ARG A 89 2.25 -11.11 -9.26
CA ARG A 89 1.88 -11.18 -7.83
C ARG A 89 0.41 -11.58 -7.63
N GLN A 90 -0.48 -11.14 -8.51
CA GLN A 90 -1.90 -11.53 -8.46
C GLN A 90 -2.05 -13.03 -8.74
N GLN A 91 -1.39 -13.56 -9.78
CA GLN A 91 -1.37 -14.99 -10.09
C GLN A 91 -0.73 -15.84 -8.98
N GLN A 92 0.34 -15.35 -8.34
CA GLN A 92 0.97 -16.06 -7.22
C GLN A 92 0.09 -16.13 -5.98
N ASN A 93 -0.76 -15.13 -5.75
CA ASN A 93 -1.73 -15.15 -4.65
C ASN A 93 -2.95 -16.05 -4.92
N ASP A 94 -3.22 -16.36 -6.20
CA ASP A 94 -4.24 -17.32 -6.65
C ASP A 94 -3.72 -18.78 -6.68
N GLN A 95 -2.42 -19.03 -6.48
CA GLN A 95 -1.95 -20.40 -6.29
C GLN A 95 -2.48 -20.98 -4.97
N PRO A 96 -3.08 -22.18 -5.00
CA PRO A 96 -3.60 -22.84 -3.82
C PRO A 96 -2.44 -23.44 -3.02
N PHE A 97 -1.73 -22.62 -2.28
CA PHE A 97 -1.06 -23.13 -1.08
C PHE A 97 -2.15 -23.70 -0.16
N PRO A 98 -1.92 -24.83 0.54
CA PRO A 98 -2.89 -25.37 1.47
C PRO A 98 -3.07 -24.37 2.61
N ARG A 99 -4.04 -23.46 2.44
CA ARG A 99 -4.51 -22.57 3.47
C ARG A 99 -5.11 -23.47 4.53
N LYS A 100 -4.41 -23.61 5.66
CA LYS A 100 -5.04 -24.05 6.90
C LYS A 100 -6.35 -23.29 7.02
N THR A 101 -7.44 -24.05 7.06
CA THR A 101 -8.83 -23.62 7.24
C THR A 101 -8.91 -22.28 7.95
N LYS A 102 -9.09 -21.22 7.16
CA LYS A 102 -9.55 -19.93 7.68
C LYS A 102 -10.87 -19.66 7.01
N GLU A 103 -11.86 -19.60 7.89
CA GLU A 103 -13.26 -19.30 7.67
C GLU A 103 -13.47 -18.22 6.61
N GLU A 104 -14.60 -18.36 5.91
CA GLU A 104 -15.06 -17.49 4.82
C GLU A 104 -14.82 -15.99 5.09
N PRO A 105 -14.34 -15.24 4.09
CA PRO A 105 -14.12 -13.82 4.25
C PRO A 105 -15.47 -13.11 4.27
N LYS A 106 -15.93 -12.73 5.47
CA LYS A 106 -16.97 -11.70 5.63
C LYS A 106 -16.56 -10.44 4.86
N PRO A 107 -17.53 -9.73 4.24
CA PRO A 107 -17.25 -8.57 3.40
C PRO A 107 -16.43 -7.55 4.19
N ALA A 108 -15.42 -6.99 3.51
CA ALA A 108 -14.45 -6.06 4.07
C ALA A 108 -15.11 -4.72 4.48
N GLY A 109 -15.93 -4.74 5.53
CA GLY A 109 -16.07 -3.59 6.41
C GLY A 109 -14.67 -3.26 6.91
N LYS A 110 -14.26 -1.99 6.79
CA LYS A 110 -12.99 -1.43 7.29
C LYS A 110 -12.59 -2.22 8.53
N ARG A 111 -11.41 -2.88 8.53
CA ARG A 111 -10.91 -3.66 9.67
C ARG A 111 -10.76 -2.73 10.88
N ARG A 112 -11.87 -2.44 11.55
CA ARG A 112 -11.93 -1.65 12.77
C ARG A 112 -11.31 -2.55 13.82
N HIS A 113 -10.39 -1.99 14.59
CA HIS A 113 -9.79 -2.71 15.70
C HIS A 113 -10.92 -3.27 16.59
N PRO A 114 -10.89 -4.56 17.00
CA PRO A 114 -11.98 -5.19 17.76
C PRO A 114 -12.38 -4.43 19.03
N VAL A 115 -11.46 -3.63 19.58
CA VAL A 115 -11.72 -2.75 20.72
C VAL A 115 -12.85 -1.74 20.45
N HIS A 116 -13.03 -1.31 19.19
CA HIS A 116 -14.06 -0.33 18.82
C HIS A 116 -15.46 -0.93 18.68
N SER A 117 -15.59 -2.27 18.70
CA SER A 117 -16.89 -2.93 18.82
C SER A 117 -17.32 -3.12 20.29
N LEU A 118 -16.42 -2.93 21.25
CA LEU A 118 -16.76 -3.09 22.67
C LEU A 118 -17.65 -1.93 23.16
N PRO A 119 -18.53 -2.19 24.15
CA PRO A 119 -19.23 -1.15 24.88
C PRO A 119 -18.27 -0.10 25.47
N PRO A 120 -18.70 1.16 25.67
CA PRO A 120 -17.82 2.24 26.13
C PRO A 120 -17.00 1.92 27.39
N ARG A 121 -17.59 1.29 28.41
CA ARG A 121 -16.86 0.91 29.65
C ARG A 121 -15.82 -0.19 29.42
N GLU A 122 -16.16 -1.21 28.64
CA GLU A 122 -15.23 -2.30 28.32
C GLU A 122 -14.11 -1.83 27.39
N ARG A 123 -14.42 -0.91 26.48
CA ARG A 123 -13.44 -0.24 25.61
C ARG A 123 -12.46 0.59 26.44
N LEU A 124 -12.95 1.32 27.44
CA LEU A 124 -12.13 2.09 28.36
C LEU A 124 -11.13 1.19 29.11
N ALA A 125 -11.61 0.07 29.68
CA ALA A 125 -10.74 -0.92 30.32
C ALA A 125 -9.63 -1.43 29.37
N LYS A 126 -9.98 -1.69 28.11
CA LYS A 126 -8.99 -2.11 27.10
C LYS A 126 -7.98 -1.02 26.73
N TYR A 127 -8.36 0.24 26.74
CA TYR A 127 -7.41 1.32 26.51
C TYR A 127 -6.41 1.44 27.67
N TYR A 128 -6.82 1.18 28.92
CA TYR A 128 -5.87 1.09 30.03
C TYR A 128 -4.92 -0.11 29.89
N ASP A 129 -5.41 -1.28 29.46
CA ASP A 129 -4.55 -2.43 29.16
C ASP A 129 -3.48 -2.06 28.11
N TYR A 130 -3.87 -1.34 27.04
CA TYR A 130 -2.94 -0.89 26.02
C TYR A 130 -1.97 0.17 26.52
N LEU A 131 -2.44 1.11 27.34
CA LEU A 131 -1.59 2.13 27.95
C LEU A 131 -0.50 1.49 28.80
N ALA A 132 -0.83 0.49 29.61
CA ALA A 132 0.13 -0.28 30.40
C ALA A 132 1.17 -0.97 29.50
N SER A 133 0.72 -1.65 28.43
CA SER A 133 1.62 -2.29 27.47
C SER A 133 2.53 -1.30 26.74
N PHE A 134 2.04 -0.10 26.41
CA PHE A 134 2.88 0.93 25.80
C PHE A 134 3.93 1.46 26.77
N ASN A 135 3.57 1.70 28.03
CA ASN A 135 4.52 2.15 29.05
C ASN A 135 5.64 1.13 29.26
N GLU A 136 5.31 -0.15 29.36
CA GLU A 136 6.29 -1.24 29.49
C GLU A 136 7.24 -1.27 28.27
N LYS A 137 6.70 -1.20 27.05
CA LYS A 137 7.52 -1.18 25.83
C LYS A 137 8.42 0.04 25.73
N ILE A 138 7.90 1.22 26.09
CA ILE A 138 8.68 2.47 26.12
C ILE A 138 9.85 2.31 27.07
N GLN A 139 9.63 1.75 28.26
CA GLN A 139 10.69 1.50 29.24
C GLN A 139 11.75 0.52 28.69
N VAL A 140 11.32 -0.60 28.09
CA VAL A 140 12.26 -1.57 27.48
C VAL A 140 13.11 -0.92 26.37
N GLU A 141 12.49 -0.12 25.50
CA GLU A 141 13.20 0.57 24.41
C GLU A 141 14.14 1.68 24.94
N GLN A 142 13.76 2.36 26.02
CA GLN A 142 14.64 3.32 26.71
C GLN A 142 15.89 2.61 27.27
N ASP A 143 15.71 1.49 27.98
CA ASP A 143 16.81 0.68 28.49
C ASP A 143 17.71 0.14 27.37
N ALA A 144 17.12 -0.24 26.23
CA ALA A 144 17.85 -0.68 25.05
C ALA A 144 18.64 0.47 24.40
N LEU A 145 18.09 1.69 24.39
CA LEU A 145 18.74 2.89 23.86
C LEU A 145 19.95 3.30 24.69
N GLU A 146 19.88 3.16 26.02
CA GLU A 146 21.02 3.40 26.93
C GLU A 146 22.18 2.45 26.67
N LYS A 147 21.87 1.19 26.33
CA LYS A 147 22.86 0.11 26.07
C LYS A 147 23.37 0.07 24.63
N ALA A 148 22.73 0.78 23.70
CA ALA A 148 23.05 0.71 22.26
C ALA A 148 24.32 1.49 21.86
N GLN A 149 25.15 0.90 21.00
CA GLN A 149 26.28 1.57 20.32
C GLN A 149 25.78 2.59 19.25
N ARG A 150 26.69 3.46 18.78
CA ARG A 150 26.38 4.65 17.95
C ARG A 150 25.46 4.38 16.73
N GLU A 151 25.60 3.24 16.05
CA GLU A 151 24.83 2.93 14.83
C GLU A 151 23.40 2.42 15.10
N GLY A 152 23.17 1.71 16.21
CA GLY A 152 21.82 1.23 16.61
C GLY A 152 20.95 2.31 17.27
N ARG A 153 21.56 3.43 17.69
CA ARG A 153 20.88 4.50 18.42
C ARG A 153 19.80 5.21 17.63
N LEU A 154 19.96 5.34 16.31
CA LEU A 154 19.03 6.11 15.47
C LEU A 154 17.73 5.34 15.21
N VAL A 155 17.84 4.02 14.99
CA VAL A 155 16.68 3.11 14.82
C VAL A 155 15.89 3.01 16.11
N ASN A 156 16.58 2.85 17.25
CA ASN A 156 15.92 2.77 18.56
C ASN A 156 15.19 4.07 18.92
N LYS A 157 15.76 5.24 18.58
CA LYS A 157 15.06 6.54 18.76
C LYS A 157 13.78 6.64 17.95
N GLN A 158 13.80 6.23 16.68
CA GLN A 158 12.60 6.24 15.83
C GLN A 158 11.52 5.29 16.37
N MET A 159 11.92 4.11 16.88
CA MET A 159 11.00 3.15 17.49
C MET A 159 10.35 3.73 18.77
N LEU A 160 11.17 4.35 19.63
CA LEU A 160 10.71 5.01 20.85
C LEU A 160 9.70 6.12 20.56
N GLU A 161 10.00 6.99 19.60
CA GLU A 161 9.10 8.08 19.18
C GLU A 161 7.76 7.54 18.66
N GLN A 162 7.77 6.45 17.89
CA GLN A 162 6.53 5.81 17.43
C GLN A 162 5.70 5.23 18.58
N LEU A 163 6.34 4.65 19.60
CA LEU A 163 5.64 4.14 20.78
C LEU A 163 5.05 5.28 21.62
N GLU A 164 5.78 6.37 21.79
CA GLU A 164 5.30 7.57 22.48
C GLU A 164 4.10 8.21 21.77
N GLN A 165 4.15 8.31 20.44
CA GLN A 165 3.00 8.78 19.64
C GLN A 165 1.78 7.88 19.79
N ARG A 166 1.96 6.55 19.84
CA ARG A 166 0.85 5.61 20.05
C ARG A 166 0.28 5.72 21.46
N ARG A 167 1.13 5.91 22.46
CA ARG A 167 0.73 6.17 23.85
C ARG A 167 -0.09 7.46 23.95
N ALA A 168 0.35 8.55 23.33
CA ALA A 168 -0.36 9.82 23.32
C ALA A 168 -1.77 9.69 22.74
N ARG A 169 -1.91 9.04 21.58
CA ARG A 169 -3.22 8.77 20.97
C ARG A 169 -4.12 7.89 21.85
N CYS A 170 -3.53 6.96 22.59
CA CYS A 170 -4.28 6.11 23.52
C CYS A 170 -4.82 6.92 24.70
N LEU A 171 -4.04 7.86 25.23
CA LEU A 171 -4.48 8.78 26.31
C LEU A 171 -5.60 9.69 25.82
N GLU A 172 -5.46 10.34 24.67
CA GLU A 172 -6.54 11.16 24.09
C GLU A 172 -7.84 10.36 23.91
N ALA A 173 -7.73 9.09 23.48
CA ALA A 173 -8.88 8.22 23.32
C ALA A 173 -9.51 7.78 24.64
N ILE A 174 -8.73 7.72 25.73
CA ILE A 174 -9.22 7.49 27.10
C ILE A 174 -9.97 8.73 27.57
N ASP A 175 -9.34 9.91 27.53
CA ASP A 175 -9.90 11.17 28.03
C ASP A 175 -11.28 11.45 27.39
N VAL A 176 -11.36 11.37 26.06
CA VAL A 176 -12.62 11.57 25.32
C VAL A 176 -13.70 10.56 25.72
N LEU A 177 -13.31 9.30 25.96
CA LEU A 177 -14.25 8.23 26.30
C LEU A 177 -14.74 8.34 27.75
N GLU A 178 -13.87 8.78 28.66
CA GLU A 178 -14.23 9.08 30.05
C GLU A 178 -15.20 10.27 30.13
N GLU A 179 -14.91 11.36 29.42
CA GLU A 179 -15.81 12.51 29.32
C GLU A 179 -17.20 12.11 28.80
N TYR A 180 -17.22 11.29 27.74
CA TYR A 180 -18.47 10.76 27.19
C TYR A 180 -19.25 9.91 28.21
N LEU A 181 -18.56 9.03 28.94
CA LEU A 181 -19.19 8.19 29.95
C LEU A 181 -19.79 9.01 31.09
N VAL A 182 -19.07 10.02 31.57
CA VAL A 182 -19.56 10.96 32.59
C VAL A 182 -20.77 11.72 32.09
N PHE A 183 -20.76 12.18 30.82
CA PHE A 183 -21.91 12.84 30.22
C PHE A 183 -23.14 11.93 30.15
N VAL A 184 -22.97 10.67 29.71
CA VAL A 184 -24.06 9.69 29.63
C VAL A 184 -24.62 9.35 31.03
N GLU A 185 -23.79 9.30 32.05
CA GLU A 185 -24.22 9.06 33.43
C GLU A 185 -25.03 10.22 34.02
N LYS A 186 -24.69 11.47 33.68
CA LYS A 186 -25.42 12.67 34.12
C LYS A 186 -26.78 12.85 33.46
N GLN A 187 -27.02 12.20 32.32
CA GLN A 187 -28.28 12.25 31.55
C GLN A 187 -29.27 11.16 31.99
N LYS A 188 -28.89 10.30 32.94
CA LYS A 188 -29.75 9.28 33.56
C LYS A 188 -30.28 9.76 34.89
#